data_AF-A0A1B9MTB1-F1
#
_entry.id   AF-A0A1B9MTB1-F1
#
_cell.length_a   1.000
_cell.length_b   1.000
_cell.length_c   1.000
_cell.angle_alpha   90.00
_cell.angle_beta   90.00
_cell.angle_gamma   90.00
#
_symmetry.space_group_name_H-M   'P 1'
#
loop_
_entity.id
_entity.type
_entity.pdbx_description
1 polymer ?
#
loop_
_entity_poly.entity_id
_entity_poly.type
_entity_poly.pdbx_seq_one_letter_code
_entity_poly.pdbx_strand_id
1 'polypeptide(L)'
;MLKFKTLLPGISSASIILIVLGAALFALCQAAIESNDFNIYFDSYLLHVIGITVFQAVLSTILSILLALLMAKALSMVDFFCKHLLLRLMPITFILPSLVVVTGLLSIYGQQGLLASILKYFGISFSGWSIYGLKGILLAHVFLNFPYACRLFYQTLSLVPVEHKRLAAQLNFSSITYFKLIEWPLLRCQLFPMAALIFMLCFSSFAIVLALGGGPKYTTIEVAIYQSIREFELLQAVLFAGIQLICCISFLWLTQKILHKNKDNQNVTIDFNKQNYHLSVSNYLKFFSAVIILVGGLFIFLPLINIVIEGSRFFDLSLLNTAFKQATLFSLLIALGAAMIAIVLALLILWTNSRLIINHQIKWSNQLMLVGSLILAIPSMVLSSGLFLLLFKYADNRVFICILMMLCNALMALPFVLKNLAIPMYEVTLRYWQLSQSLNINGFRHFYIVEYKALKKIIIMSFAFSGILSLGDFGIIALFGGQSVTTLPYYLYEQISHYHYHESMVTAAVLLTLSFSLLIVMDYDRT
;
A
#
# COMPACT_ATOMS: atom_id res chain seq x y z
N MET A 1 -37.35 2.65 -13.62
CA MET A 1 -36.96 3.37 -12.39
C MET A 1 -36.29 2.40 -11.43
N LEU A 2 -35.12 2.75 -10.89
CA LEU A 2 -34.46 1.96 -9.85
C LEU A 2 -35.35 1.90 -8.61
N LYS A 3 -35.64 0.68 -8.12
CA LYS A 3 -36.35 0.52 -6.84
C LYS A 3 -35.39 0.92 -5.72
N PHE A 4 -35.82 1.73 -4.75
CA PHE A 4 -34.99 2.14 -3.61
C PHE A 4 -34.32 0.96 -2.90
N LYS A 5 -35.04 -0.17 -2.78
CA LYS A 5 -34.53 -1.44 -2.24
C LYS A 5 -33.25 -1.95 -2.91
N THR A 6 -33.00 -1.64 -4.19
CA THR A 6 -31.79 -2.09 -4.89
C THR A 6 -30.55 -1.27 -4.56
N LEU A 7 -30.72 -0.06 -4.01
CA LEU A 7 -29.65 0.88 -3.66
C LEU A 7 -29.24 0.78 -2.18
N LEU A 8 -30.13 0.25 -1.34
CA LEU A 8 -29.97 0.13 0.12
C LEU A 8 -28.66 -0.51 0.57
N PRO A 9 -28.12 -1.57 -0.08
CA PRO A 9 -26.84 -2.18 0.30
C PRO A 9 -25.69 -1.16 0.35
N GLY A 10 -25.39 -0.50 -0.76
CA GLY A 10 -24.31 0.48 -0.84
C GLY A 10 -24.54 1.73 0.02
N ILE A 11 -25.79 2.17 0.16
CA ILE A 11 -26.14 3.29 1.06
C ILE A 11 -25.84 2.90 2.51
N SER A 12 -26.23 1.71 2.95
CA SER A 12 -25.99 1.24 4.31
C SER A 12 -24.49 1.16 4.65
N SER A 13 -23.68 0.59 3.73
CA SER A 13 -22.22 0.56 3.91
C SER A 13 -21.61 1.96 3.92
N ALA A 14 -22.06 2.86 3.03
CA ALA A 14 -21.58 4.24 3.00
C ALA A 14 -21.94 5.00 4.28
N SER A 15 -23.14 4.79 4.83
CA SER A 15 -23.56 5.35 6.10
C SER A 15 -22.71 4.84 7.26
N ILE A 16 -22.42 3.54 7.33
CA ILE A 16 -21.54 2.97 8.37
C ILE A 16 -20.15 3.62 8.30
N ILE A 17 -19.56 3.73 7.11
CA ILE A 17 -18.26 4.37 6.91
C ILE A 17 -18.30 5.82 7.39
N LEU A 18 -19.28 6.60 6.95
CA LEU A 18 -19.42 8.01 7.34
C LEU A 18 -19.64 8.18 8.85
N ILE A 19 -20.38 7.27 9.49
CA ILE A 19 -20.59 7.30 10.95
C ILE A 19 -19.26 7.04 11.67
N VAL A 20 -18.51 6.02 11.28
CA VAL A 20 -17.22 5.71 11.92
C VAL A 20 -16.22 6.85 11.73
N LEU A 21 -16.09 7.34 10.49
CA LEU A 21 -15.20 8.46 10.18
C LEU A 21 -15.63 9.73 10.92
N GLY A 22 -16.93 10.03 10.90
CA GLY A 22 -17.51 11.17 11.60
C GLY A 22 -17.30 11.09 13.10
N ALA A 23 -17.46 9.91 13.71
CA ALA A 23 -17.23 9.70 15.13
C ALA A 23 -15.76 9.88 15.51
N ALA A 24 -14.82 9.36 14.71
CA ALA A 24 -13.39 9.53 14.94
C ALA A 24 -12.98 11.02 14.87
N LEU A 25 -13.45 11.73 13.84
CA LEU A 25 -13.20 13.16 13.68
C LEU A 25 -13.88 14.00 14.77
N PHE A 26 -15.10 13.65 15.14
CA PHE A 26 -15.85 14.31 16.21
C PHE A 26 -15.12 14.18 17.55
N ALA A 27 -14.61 13.00 17.89
CA ALA A 27 -13.85 12.78 19.11
C ALA A 27 -12.57 13.64 19.15
N LEU A 28 -11.86 13.75 18.02
CA LEU A 28 -10.70 14.64 17.91
C LEU A 28 -11.10 16.11 18.09
N CYS A 29 -12.16 16.57 17.42
CA CYS A 29 -12.65 17.94 17.57
C CYS A 29 -13.11 18.25 18.99
N GLN A 30 -13.83 17.33 19.63
CA GLN A 30 -14.28 17.49 21.01
C GLN A 30 -13.09 17.62 21.96
N ALA A 31 -12.08 16.74 21.82
CA ALA A 31 -10.86 16.80 22.61
C ALA A 31 -10.12 18.15 22.44
N ALA A 32 -10.09 18.72 21.22
CA ALA A 32 -9.51 20.05 20.98
C ALA A 32 -10.33 21.20 21.56
N ILE A 33 -11.66 21.08 21.63
CA ILE A 33 -12.53 22.12 22.21
C ILE A 33 -12.41 22.12 23.73
N GLU A 34 -12.36 20.95 24.36
CA GLU A 34 -12.27 20.80 25.83
C GLU A 34 -10.96 21.35 26.40
N SER A 35 -9.87 21.31 25.63
CA SER A 35 -8.54 21.78 26.06
C SER A 35 -8.41 23.30 26.22
N ASN A 36 -9.34 24.12 25.69
CA ASN A 36 -9.48 25.57 25.88
C ASN A 36 -8.23 26.49 25.68
N ASP A 37 -7.09 25.94 25.28
CA ASP A 37 -5.86 26.66 24.96
C ASP A 37 -5.70 26.73 23.43
N PHE A 38 -6.33 27.71 22.78
CA PHE A 38 -6.06 27.97 21.35
C PHE A 38 -4.72 28.70 21.11
N ASN A 39 -3.97 28.98 22.18
CA ASN A 39 -2.58 29.44 22.12
C ASN A 39 -1.61 28.27 21.84
N ILE A 40 -2.00 27.31 21.02
CA ILE A 40 -1.06 26.29 20.59
C ILE A 40 -0.20 26.85 19.48
N TYR A 41 0.94 27.32 19.94
CA TYR A 41 2.21 27.44 19.26
C TYR A 41 2.27 26.83 17.85
N PHE A 42 2.35 27.70 16.85
CA PHE A 42 3.17 27.47 15.66
C PHE A 42 4.64 27.44 16.07
N ASP A 43 5.00 26.46 16.90
CA ASP A 43 6.36 26.32 17.40
C ASP A 43 7.29 25.83 16.30
N SER A 44 8.57 26.12 16.48
CA SER A 44 9.63 25.62 15.61
C SER A 44 9.55 24.09 15.42
N TYR A 45 9.08 23.35 16.43
CA TYR A 45 8.87 21.91 16.35
C TYR A 45 7.79 21.51 15.35
N LEU A 46 6.62 22.15 15.36
CA LEU A 46 5.52 21.83 14.45
C LEU A 46 5.94 22.08 12.98
N LEU A 47 6.59 23.21 12.71
CA LEU A 47 7.11 23.52 11.37
C LEU A 47 8.20 22.53 10.93
N HIS A 48 9.06 22.11 11.87
CA HIS A 48 10.07 21.09 11.62
C HIS A 48 9.43 19.74 11.23
N VAL A 49 8.44 19.26 11.99
CA VAL A 49 7.75 17.99 11.73
C VAL A 49 7.03 18.01 10.37
N ILE A 50 6.32 19.11 10.05
CA ILE A 50 5.66 19.26 8.74
C ILE A 50 6.71 19.30 7.62
N GLY A 51 7.77 20.09 7.79
CA GLY A 51 8.85 20.25 6.82
C GLY A 51 9.55 18.92 6.53
N ILE A 52 9.90 18.15 7.56
CA ILE A 52 10.50 16.83 7.42
C ILE A 52 9.55 15.85 6.73
N THR A 53 8.27 15.84 7.09
CA THR A 53 7.27 14.94 6.47
C THR A 53 7.13 15.20 4.98
N VAL A 54 6.98 16.46 4.58
CA VAL A 54 6.89 16.84 3.16
C VAL A 54 8.22 16.56 2.44
N PHE A 55 9.36 16.97 3.01
CA PHE A 55 10.67 16.79 2.41
C PHE A 55 11.00 15.33 2.16
N GLN A 56 10.82 14.48 3.17
CA GLN A 56 11.06 13.06 3.08
C GLN A 56 10.12 12.40 2.06
N ALA A 57 8.83 12.75 2.05
CA ALA A 57 7.85 12.17 1.13
C ALA A 57 8.14 12.54 -0.34
N VAL A 58 8.46 13.82 -0.62
CA VAL A 58 8.87 14.28 -1.96
C VAL A 58 10.13 13.55 -2.41
N LEU A 59 11.16 13.50 -1.58
CA LEU A 59 12.42 12.87 -1.93
C LEU A 59 12.27 11.36 -2.18
N SER A 60 11.49 10.68 -1.35
CA SER A 60 11.17 9.24 -1.52
C SER A 60 10.44 8.98 -2.84
N THR A 61 9.51 9.87 -3.20
CA THR A 61 8.72 9.77 -4.44
C THR A 61 9.60 9.95 -5.67
N ILE A 62 10.45 10.97 -5.68
CA ILE A 62 11.36 11.26 -6.80
C ILE A 62 12.31 10.09 -7.01
N LEU A 63 12.95 9.60 -5.94
CA LEU A 63 13.89 8.48 -6.01
C LEU A 63 13.21 7.20 -6.51
N SER A 64 12.03 6.87 -5.98
CA SER A 64 11.28 5.67 -6.37
C SER A 64 10.89 5.70 -7.85
N ILE A 65 10.40 6.84 -8.34
CA ILE A 65 10.00 7.01 -9.74
C ILE A 65 11.20 6.97 -10.68
N LEU A 66 12.27 7.67 -10.35
CA LEU A 66 13.46 7.72 -11.18
C LEU A 66 14.05 6.34 -11.39
N LEU A 67 14.23 5.59 -10.30
CA LEU A 67 14.67 4.20 -10.36
C LEU A 67 13.67 3.36 -11.17
N ALA A 68 12.37 3.55 -10.95
CA ALA A 68 11.32 2.74 -11.58
C ALA A 68 11.31 2.90 -13.10
N LEU A 69 11.47 4.13 -13.59
CA LEU A 69 11.59 4.42 -15.01
C LEU A 69 12.85 3.78 -15.62
N LEU A 70 14.00 3.90 -14.95
CA LEU A 70 15.26 3.31 -15.40
C LEU A 70 15.14 1.78 -15.54
N MET A 71 14.63 1.13 -14.49
CA MET A 71 14.45 -0.32 -14.47
C MET A 71 13.38 -0.80 -15.45
N ALA A 72 12.25 -0.09 -15.56
CA ALA A 72 11.19 -0.44 -16.50
C ALA A 72 11.67 -0.37 -17.95
N LYS A 73 12.48 0.65 -18.26
CA LYS A 73 13.10 0.80 -19.57
C LYS A 73 14.18 -0.26 -19.83
N ALA A 74 15.01 -0.57 -18.84
CA ALA A 74 15.97 -1.67 -18.95
C ALA A 74 15.26 -3.01 -19.23
N LEU A 75 14.19 -3.30 -18.48
CA LEU A 75 13.36 -4.50 -18.65
C LEU A 75 12.67 -4.54 -20.03
N SER A 76 12.33 -3.41 -20.64
CA SER A 76 11.73 -3.42 -21.98
C SER A 76 12.74 -3.71 -23.11
N MET A 77 14.04 -3.56 -22.86
CA MET A 77 15.11 -3.80 -23.84
C MET A 77 15.73 -5.20 -23.78
N VAL A 78 15.65 -5.88 -22.64
CA VAL A 78 16.32 -7.17 -22.41
C VAL A 78 15.30 -8.26 -22.07
N ASP A 79 15.45 -9.42 -22.72
CA ASP A 79 14.70 -10.63 -22.40
C ASP A 79 15.65 -11.65 -21.77
N PHE A 80 15.17 -12.30 -20.70
CA PHE A 80 15.91 -13.32 -19.95
C PHE A 80 14.89 -14.21 -19.22
N PHE A 81 15.31 -15.43 -18.88
CA PHE A 81 14.42 -16.47 -18.33
C PHE A 81 13.66 -16.03 -17.08
N CYS A 82 14.33 -15.38 -16.12
CA CYS A 82 13.74 -14.95 -14.85
C CYS A 82 12.92 -13.66 -14.92
N LYS A 83 12.74 -13.04 -16.09
CA LYS A 83 12.05 -11.76 -16.25
C LYS A 83 10.59 -11.81 -15.76
N HIS A 84 9.89 -12.89 -16.09
CA HIS A 84 8.51 -13.08 -15.67
C HIS A 84 8.37 -13.25 -14.16
N LEU A 85 9.31 -13.96 -13.53
CA LEU A 85 9.35 -14.12 -12.08
C LEU A 85 9.56 -12.77 -11.39
N LEU A 86 10.57 -12.00 -11.83
CA LEU A 86 10.84 -10.66 -11.31
C LEU A 86 9.61 -9.75 -11.44
N LEU A 87 8.99 -9.69 -12.62
CA LEU A 87 7.79 -8.88 -12.86
C LEU A 87 6.57 -9.31 -12.03
N ARG A 88 6.45 -10.59 -11.67
CA ARG A 88 5.38 -11.12 -10.81
C ARG A 88 5.63 -10.78 -9.34
N LEU A 89 6.89 -10.79 -8.90
CA LEU A 89 7.28 -10.51 -7.52
C LEU A 89 7.32 -9.00 -7.21
N MET A 90 7.57 -8.15 -8.20
CA MET A 90 7.64 -6.70 -8.03
C MET A 90 6.41 -6.09 -7.32
N PRO A 91 5.15 -6.33 -7.72
CA PRO A 91 3.98 -5.80 -7.01
C PRO A 91 3.82 -6.30 -5.57
N ILE A 92 4.36 -7.48 -5.24
CA ILE A 92 4.23 -8.07 -3.92
C ILE A 92 4.98 -7.24 -2.88
N THR A 93 6.15 -6.70 -3.25
CA THR A 93 6.97 -5.87 -2.36
C THR A 93 6.22 -4.68 -1.76
N PHE A 94 5.27 -4.10 -2.51
CA PHE A 94 4.46 -2.96 -2.09
C PHE A 94 3.50 -3.28 -0.94
N ILE A 95 3.08 -4.54 -0.82
CA ILE A 95 2.11 -5.01 0.16
C ILE A 95 2.84 -5.68 1.33
N LEU A 96 4.17 -5.80 1.27
CA LEU A 96 4.93 -6.42 2.33
C LEU A 96 4.77 -5.62 3.63
N PRO A 97 4.60 -6.32 4.77
CA PRO A 97 4.64 -5.72 6.09
C PRO A 97 5.87 -4.82 6.27
N SER A 98 5.62 -3.56 6.62
CA SER A 98 6.65 -2.52 6.67
C SER A 98 7.83 -2.87 7.57
N LEU A 99 7.56 -3.48 8.73
CA LEU A 99 8.62 -3.90 9.65
C LEU A 99 9.40 -5.14 9.17
N VAL A 100 8.80 -5.99 8.34
CA VAL A 100 9.55 -7.06 7.63
C VAL A 100 10.54 -6.43 6.65
N VAL A 101 10.16 -5.34 5.99
CA VAL A 101 11.10 -4.58 5.15
C VAL A 101 12.21 -3.95 5.98
N VAL A 102 11.88 -3.34 7.13
CA VAL A 102 12.88 -2.76 8.03
C VAL A 102 13.89 -3.82 8.49
N THR A 103 13.44 -4.96 8.99
CA THR A 103 14.32 -6.08 9.40
C THR A 103 15.18 -6.59 8.24
N GLY A 104 14.60 -6.80 7.06
CA GLY A 104 15.35 -7.22 5.88
C GLY A 104 16.45 -6.24 5.49
N LEU A 105 16.15 -4.95 5.51
CA LEU A 105 17.14 -3.91 5.20
C LEU A 105 18.21 -3.80 6.28
N LEU A 106 17.85 -3.93 7.56
CA LEU A 106 18.82 -4.01 8.67
C LEU A 106 19.76 -5.21 8.51
N SER A 107 19.25 -6.36 8.07
CA SER A 107 20.04 -7.58 7.86
C SER A 107 21.14 -7.44 6.79
N ILE A 108 21.00 -6.47 5.87
CA ILE A 108 21.98 -6.25 4.79
C ILE A 108 22.81 -5.00 5.04
N TYR A 109 22.13 -3.88 5.28
CA TYR A 109 22.73 -2.55 5.35
C TYR A 109 22.98 -2.06 6.78
N GLY A 110 22.60 -2.83 7.79
CA GLY A 110 22.92 -2.56 9.18
C GLY A 110 24.41 -2.77 9.51
N GLN A 111 24.84 -2.29 10.68
CA GLN A 111 26.24 -2.38 11.10
C GLN A 111 26.76 -3.82 11.24
N GLN A 112 25.87 -4.76 11.56
CA GLN A 112 26.16 -6.19 11.64
C GLN A 112 25.61 -6.97 10.43
N GLY A 113 25.16 -6.27 9.39
CA GLY A 113 24.53 -6.89 8.24
C GLY A 113 25.51 -7.57 7.28
N LEU A 114 24.95 -8.20 6.26
CA LEU A 114 25.69 -8.92 5.22
C LEU A 114 26.74 -8.03 4.53
N LEU A 115 26.40 -6.78 4.20
CA LEU A 115 27.31 -5.87 3.51
C LEU A 115 28.49 -5.45 4.39
N ALA A 116 28.24 -5.19 5.68
CA ALA A 116 29.28 -4.90 6.65
C ALA A 116 30.23 -6.11 6.85
N SER A 117 29.67 -7.32 6.88
CA SER A 117 30.44 -8.57 6.99
C SER A 117 31.35 -8.79 5.77
N ILE A 118 30.86 -8.53 4.55
CA ILE A 118 31.66 -8.60 3.32
C ILE A 118 32.78 -7.56 3.35
N LEU A 119 32.49 -6.30 3.68
CA LEU A 119 33.52 -5.25 3.72
C LEU A 119 34.60 -5.54 4.76
N LYS A 120 34.22 -6.08 5.91
CA LYS A 120 35.16 -6.52 6.96
C LYS A 120 36.08 -7.64 6.45
N TYR A 121 35.57 -8.56 5.64
CA TYR A 121 36.38 -9.59 4.99
C TYR A 121 37.46 -8.99 4.05
N PHE A 122 37.15 -7.88 3.38
CA PHE A 122 38.09 -7.12 2.56
C PHE A 122 38.93 -6.09 3.35
N GLY A 123 38.87 -6.08 4.68
CA GLY A 123 39.62 -5.16 5.54
C GLY A 123 39.11 -3.70 5.54
N ILE A 124 37.93 -3.44 4.97
CA ILE A 124 37.32 -2.11 4.92
C ILE A 124 36.37 -1.95 6.12
N SER A 125 36.58 -0.94 6.96
CA SER A 125 35.72 -0.67 8.11
C SER A 125 34.41 0.01 7.70
N PHE A 126 33.28 -0.59 8.08
CA PHE A 126 31.93 -0.05 7.85
C PHE A 126 31.52 0.90 8.99
N SER A 127 32.39 1.84 9.38
CA SER A 127 32.17 2.69 10.57
C SER A 127 31.42 4.00 10.28
N GLY A 128 31.34 4.44 9.02
CA GLY A 128 30.73 5.72 8.65
C GLY A 128 29.27 5.67 8.17
N TRP A 129 28.67 4.47 8.08
CA TRP A 129 27.33 4.29 7.53
C TRP A 129 26.32 3.84 8.59
N SER A 130 25.36 4.71 8.91
CA SER A 130 24.16 4.33 9.68
C SER A 130 22.97 4.19 8.73
N ILE A 131 22.27 3.07 8.83
CA ILE A 131 20.94 2.91 8.22
C ILE A 131 19.90 3.78 8.93
N TYR A 132 20.07 4.08 10.22
CA TYR A 132 19.19 5.00 10.94
C TYR A 132 19.32 6.44 10.42
N GLY A 133 18.19 7.16 10.41
CA GLY A 133 18.01 8.50 9.88
C GLY A 133 17.32 8.52 8.52
N LEU A 134 17.36 9.69 7.86
CA LEU A 134 16.72 9.88 6.55
C LEU A 134 17.14 8.84 5.51
N LYS A 135 18.41 8.42 5.49
CA LYS A 135 18.91 7.45 4.49
C LYS A 135 18.16 6.11 4.55
N GLY A 136 17.93 5.57 5.75
CA GLY A 136 17.16 4.34 5.92
C GLY A 136 15.69 4.50 5.56
N ILE A 137 15.08 5.63 5.96
CA ILE A 137 13.70 5.94 5.59
C ILE A 137 13.54 5.95 4.06
N LEU A 138 14.42 6.65 3.35
CA LEU A 138 14.41 6.70 1.89
C LEU A 138 14.63 5.32 1.27
N LEU A 139 15.57 4.55 1.80
CA LEU A 139 15.91 3.22 1.28
C LEU A 139 14.72 2.25 1.44
N ALA A 140 14.04 2.27 2.59
CA ALA A 140 12.83 1.49 2.84
C ALA A 140 11.65 1.92 1.96
N HIS A 141 11.42 3.23 1.80
CA HIS A 141 10.38 3.70 0.90
C HIS A 141 10.65 3.36 -0.56
N VAL A 142 11.90 3.45 -1.01
CA VAL A 142 12.28 3.00 -2.35
C VAL A 142 12.04 1.50 -2.46
N PHE A 143 12.47 0.68 -1.49
CA PHE A 143 12.23 -0.77 -1.51
C PHE A 143 10.76 -1.14 -1.71
N LEU A 144 9.84 -0.47 -1.03
CA LEU A 144 8.40 -0.72 -1.16
C LEU A 144 7.81 -0.18 -2.48
N ASN A 145 8.18 1.03 -2.90
CA ASN A 145 7.46 1.76 -3.94
C ASN A 145 8.04 1.58 -5.35
N PHE A 146 9.37 1.50 -5.47
CA PHE A 146 10.05 1.39 -6.76
C PHE A 146 9.61 0.15 -7.57
N PRO A 147 9.53 -1.07 -7.00
CA PRO A 147 9.20 -2.27 -7.78
C PRO A 147 7.79 -2.22 -8.37
N TYR A 148 6.81 -1.75 -7.58
CA TYR A 148 5.44 -1.59 -8.04
C TYR A 148 5.32 -0.54 -9.16
N ALA A 149 5.98 0.61 -9.00
CA ALA A 149 6.03 1.63 -10.05
C ALA A 149 6.73 1.11 -11.33
N CYS A 150 7.81 0.35 -11.18
CA CYS A 150 8.52 -0.28 -12.28
C CYS A 150 7.61 -1.22 -13.08
N ARG A 151 6.84 -2.08 -12.38
CA ARG A 151 5.89 -3.00 -13.03
C ARG A 151 4.84 -2.24 -13.84
N LEU A 152 4.29 -1.15 -13.29
CA LEU A 152 3.28 -0.35 -13.98
C LEU A 152 3.86 0.39 -15.19
N PHE A 153 5.04 1.00 -15.06
CA PHE A 153 5.70 1.64 -16.20
C PHE A 153 6.08 0.62 -17.29
N TYR A 154 6.56 -0.58 -16.90
CA TYR A 154 6.81 -1.66 -17.83
C TYR A 154 5.52 -2.09 -18.55
N GLN A 155 4.40 -2.19 -17.83
CA GLN A 155 3.09 -2.48 -18.43
C GLN A 155 2.69 -1.39 -19.43
N THR A 156 2.84 -0.11 -19.09
CA THR A 156 2.59 1.01 -20.02
C THR A 156 3.45 0.90 -21.28
N LEU A 157 4.73 0.58 -21.15
CA LEU A 157 5.62 0.37 -22.30
C LEU A 157 5.21 -0.84 -23.15
N SER A 158 4.66 -1.89 -22.53
CA SER A 158 4.20 -3.08 -23.24
C SER A 158 2.89 -2.87 -24.02
N LEU A 159 2.15 -1.80 -23.74
CA LEU A 159 0.93 -1.44 -24.48
C LEU A 159 1.22 -0.82 -25.86
N VAL A 160 2.47 -0.43 -26.13
CA VAL A 160 2.83 0.14 -27.44
C VAL A 160 2.61 -0.89 -28.54
N PRO A 161 1.72 -0.62 -29.52
CA PRO A 161 1.45 -1.56 -30.59
C PRO A 161 2.70 -1.90 -31.40
N VAL A 162 2.72 -3.12 -31.92
CA VAL A 162 3.83 -3.72 -32.63
C VAL A 162 4.11 -2.96 -33.93
N GLU A 163 3.05 -2.44 -34.54
CA GLU A 163 3.04 -1.65 -35.76
C GLU A 163 3.85 -0.37 -35.59
N HIS A 164 3.73 0.32 -34.44
CA HIS A 164 4.54 1.51 -34.14
C HIS A 164 6.03 1.16 -34.02
N LYS A 165 6.36 -0.02 -33.49
CA LYS A 165 7.77 -0.47 -33.43
C LYS A 165 8.32 -0.79 -34.83
N ARG A 166 7.52 -1.42 -35.70
CA ARG A 166 7.91 -1.70 -37.09
C ARG A 166 8.11 -0.42 -37.89
N LEU A 167 7.19 0.54 -37.78
CA LEU A 167 7.30 1.86 -38.42
C LEU A 167 8.53 2.62 -37.93
N ALA A 168 8.79 2.62 -36.62
CA ALA A 168 9.99 3.25 -36.07
C ALA A 168 11.29 2.61 -36.61
N ALA A 169 11.31 1.28 -36.79
CA ALA A 169 12.44 0.59 -37.42
C ALA A 169 12.59 0.97 -38.90
N GLN A 170 11.50 1.05 -39.67
CA GLN A 170 11.52 1.47 -41.08
C GLN A 170 12.03 2.91 -41.25
N LEU A 171 11.69 3.79 -40.31
CA LEU A 171 12.16 5.18 -40.27
C LEU A 171 13.56 5.33 -39.64
N ASN A 172 14.25 4.23 -39.32
CA ASN A 172 15.57 4.21 -38.68
C ASN A 172 15.65 5.06 -37.40
N PHE A 173 14.59 5.03 -36.58
CA PHE A 173 14.60 5.74 -35.31
C PHE A 173 15.68 5.18 -34.37
N SER A 174 16.51 6.06 -33.82
CA SER A 174 17.41 5.70 -32.71
C SER A 174 16.60 5.33 -31.46
N SER A 175 17.20 4.58 -30.53
CA SER A 175 16.55 4.23 -29.26
C SER A 175 16.13 5.46 -28.44
N ILE A 176 16.87 6.57 -28.56
CA ILE A 176 16.56 7.85 -27.90
C ILE A 176 15.39 8.54 -28.60
N THR A 177 15.38 8.55 -29.93
CA THR A 177 14.27 9.12 -30.72
C THR A 177 12.98 8.37 -30.45
N TYR A 178 13.03 7.04 -30.45
CA TYR A 178 11.91 6.18 -30.11
C TYR A 178 11.40 6.45 -28.68
N PHE A 179 12.31 6.54 -27.71
CA PHE A 179 11.93 6.85 -26.33
C PHE A 179 11.25 8.23 -26.22
N LYS A 180 11.83 9.28 -26.80
CA LYS A 180 11.30 10.65 -26.67
C LYS A 180 9.94 10.84 -27.37
N LEU A 181 9.76 10.25 -28.55
CA LEU A 181 8.56 10.49 -29.38
C LEU A 181 7.41 9.52 -29.08
N ILE A 182 7.70 8.28 -28.67
CA ILE A 182 6.68 7.24 -28.52
C ILE A 182 6.50 6.85 -27.06
N GLU A 183 7.57 6.47 -26.36
CA GLU A 183 7.45 5.93 -25.00
C GLU A 183 7.24 7.01 -23.93
N TRP A 184 7.95 8.13 -24.00
CA TRP A 184 7.88 9.21 -23.02
C TRP A 184 6.49 9.87 -22.94
N PRO A 185 5.77 10.15 -24.05
CA PRO A 185 4.40 10.65 -24.00
C PRO A 185 3.42 9.70 -23.29
N LEU A 186 3.65 8.38 -23.38
CA LEU A 186 2.85 7.39 -22.65
C LEU A 186 3.22 7.34 -21.17
N LEU A 187 4.52 7.33 -20.87
CA LEU A 187 5.02 7.31 -19.49
C LEU A 187 4.64 8.57 -18.70
N ARG A 188 4.69 9.76 -19.33
CA ARG A 188 4.33 11.03 -18.66
C ARG A 188 2.86 11.06 -18.21
N CYS A 189 1.97 10.38 -18.92
CA CYS A 189 0.56 10.28 -18.54
C CYS A 189 0.38 9.44 -17.25
N GLN A 190 1.23 8.42 -17.08
CA GLN A 190 1.21 7.56 -15.89
C GLN A 190 2.05 8.13 -14.73
N LEU A 191 3.02 8.99 -15.01
CA LEU A 191 3.97 9.55 -14.04
C LEU A 191 3.27 10.29 -12.89
N PHE A 192 2.38 11.22 -13.19
CA PHE A 192 1.70 12.02 -12.15
C PHE A 192 0.81 11.17 -11.22
N PRO A 193 -0.11 10.31 -11.72
CA PRO A 193 -0.89 9.45 -10.84
C PRO A 193 -0.02 8.52 -9.98
N MET A 194 1.10 8.02 -10.51
CA MET A 194 2.04 7.20 -9.73
C MET A 194 2.78 8.03 -8.68
N ALA A 195 3.23 9.23 -9.02
CA ALA A 195 3.87 10.15 -8.07
C ALA A 195 2.94 10.52 -6.93
N ALA A 196 1.69 10.85 -7.24
CA ALA A 196 0.69 11.18 -6.25
C ALA A 196 0.42 10.03 -5.28
N LEU A 197 0.31 8.80 -5.79
CA LEU A 197 0.12 7.61 -4.97
C LEU A 197 1.32 7.38 -4.04
N ILE A 198 2.54 7.38 -4.57
CA ILE A 198 3.76 7.14 -3.77
C ILE A 198 3.96 8.25 -2.74
N PHE A 199 3.71 9.52 -3.12
CA PHE A 199 3.79 10.64 -2.21
C PHE A 199 2.85 10.48 -1.03
N MET A 200 1.57 10.16 -1.28
CA MET A 200 0.58 9.95 -0.21
C MET A 200 0.98 8.83 0.74
N LEU A 201 1.51 7.71 0.22
CA LEU A 201 1.97 6.60 1.06
C LEU A 201 3.20 6.95 1.89
N CYS A 202 4.15 7.70 1.31
CA CYS A 202 5.34 8.15 2.04
C CYS A 202 4.99 9.23 3.08
N PHE A 203 4.02 10.08 2.77
CA PHE A 203 3.52 11.13 3.67
C PHE A 203 2.76 10.55 4.87
N SER A 204 2.10 9.40 4.68
CA SER A 204 1.39 8.63 5.72
C SER A 204 2.17 7.39 6.17
N SER A 205 3.50 7.50 6.22
CA SER A 205 4.37 6.40 6.66
C SER A 205 4.72 6.53 8.14
N PHE A 206 4.16 5.64 8.95
CA PHE A 206 4.43 5.58 10.38
C PHE A 206 5.56 4.60 10.74
N ALA A 207 5.37 3.31 10.44
CA ALA A 207 6.20 2.22 10.98
C ALA A 207 7.67 2.32 10.57
N ILE A 208 7.92 2.69 9.31
CA ILE A 208 9.29 2.84 8.77
C ILE A 208 10.00 3.99 9.44
N VAL A 209 9.32 5.14 9.60
CA VAL A 209 9.90 6.33 10.21
C VAL A 209 10.16 6.09 11.69
N LEU A 210 9.24 5.44 12.41
CA LEU A 210 9.45 5.11 13.82
C LEU A 210 10.65 4.16 14.01
N ALA A 211 10.77 3.12 13.18
CA ALA A 211 11.82 2.11 13.34
C ALA A 211 13.20 2.55 12.82
N LEU A 212 13.26 3.34 11.73
CA LEU A 212 14.52 3.77 11.10
C LEU A 212 14.86 5.24 11.33
N GLY A 213 13.99 6.05 11.92
CA GLY A 213 14.20 7.49 12.06
C GLY A 213 15.40 7.89 12.91
N GLY A 214 15.80 7.07 13.88
CA GLY A 214 17.04 7.26 14.65
C GLY A 214 17.06 8.50 15.56
N GLY A 215 15.89 9.06 15.90
CA GLY A 215 15.75 10.18 16.86
C GLY A 215 14.75 11.26 16.43
N PRO A 216 14.59 12.33 17.25
CA PRO A 216 13.60 13.39 17.03
C PRO A 216 13.86 14.24 15.78
N LYS A 217 15.08 14.19 15.22
CA LYS A 217 15.45 14.96 14.02
C LYS A 217 14.60 14.61 12.80
N TYR A 218 14.17 13.35 12.68
CA TYR A 218 13.43 12.85 11.53
C TYR A 218 12.00 12.43 11.88
N THR A 219 11.40 13.02 12.92
CA THR A 219 10.00 12.78 13.27
C THR A 219 9.08 13.33 12.18
N THR A 220 8.17 12.48 11.72
CA THR A 220 7.08 12.87 10.81
C THR A 220 5.80 13.11 11.60
N ILE A 221 4.80 13.70 10.94
CA ILE A 221 3.49 13.98 11.54
C ILE A 221 2.90 12.72 12.18
N GLU A 222 3.01 11.54 11.53
CA GLU A 222 2.46 10.30 12.09
C GLU A 222 3.17 9.84 13.36
N VAL A 223 4.50 9.98 13.41
CA VAL A 223 5.28 9.65 14.61
C VAL A 223 4.98 10.66 15.73
N ALA A 224 4.81 11.94 15.40
CA ALA A 224 4.44 12.96 16.38
C ALA A 224 3.05 12.70 16.98
N ILE A 225 2.04 12.34 16.16
CA ILE A 225 0.71 11.93 16.64
C ILE A 225 0.85 10.78 17.64
N TYR A 226 1.63 9.76 17.30
CA TYR A 226 1.86 8.61 18.18
C TYR A 226 2.51 8.99 19.51
N GLN A 227 3.57 9.80 19.47
CA GLN A 227 4.29 10.24 20.66
C GLN A 227 3.38 11.08 21.56
N SER A 228 2.67 12.07 21.00
CA SER A 228 1.75 12.91 21.76
C SER A 228 0.62 12.10 22.41
N ILE A 229 0.10 11.05 21.76
CA ILE A 229 -0.91 10.17 22.39
C ILE A 229 -0.30 9.37 23.55
N ARG A 230 0.90 8.81 23.37
CA ARG A 230 1.58 8.04 24.43
C ARG A 230 1.98 8.88 25.63
N GLU A 231 2.32 10.14 25.40
CA GLU A 231 2.66 11.11 26.44
C GLU A 231 1.42 11.79 27.04
N PHE A 232 0.21 11.39 26.63
CA PHE A 232 -1.08 11.98 27.02
C PHE A 232 -1.22 13.48 26.69
N GLU A 233 -0.43 13.99 25.76
CA GLU A 233 -0.53 15.33 25.19
C GLU A 233 -1.57 15.38 24.06
N LEU A 234 -2.83 15.12 24.41
CA LEU A 234 -3.94 14.93 23.46
C LEU A 234 -4.14 16.12 22.52
N LEU A 235 -3.92 17.33 23.02
CA LEU A 235 -4.04 18.57 22.26
C LEU A 235 -3.09 18.61 21.06
N GLN A 236 -1.82 18.26 21.27
CA GLN A 236 -0.83 18.20 20.20
C GLN A 236 -1.16 17.11 19.19
N ALA A 237 -1.60 15.94 19.66
CA ALA A 237 -2.02 14.85 18.79
C ALA A 237 -3.17 15.27 17.85
N VAL A 238 -4.16 15.99 18.38
CA VAL A 238 -5.29 16.49 17.58
C VAL A 238 -4.83 17.51 16.54
N LEU A 239 -3.92 18.42 16.88
CA LEU A 239 -3.39 19.38 15.91
C LEU A 239 -2.62 18.73 14.78
N PHE A 240 -1.70 17.83 15.10
CA PHE A 240 -0.97 17.09 14.08
C PHE A 240 -1.92 16.30 13.19
N ALA A 241 -2.92 15.63 13.77
CA ALA A 241 -3.95 14.91 13.04
C ALA A 241 -4.78 15.84 12.12
N GLY A 242 -5.22 16.98 12.63
CA GLY A 242 -5.98 17.98 11.87
C GLY A 242 -5.19 18.55 10.69
N ILE A 243 -3.93 18.89 10.92
CA ILE A 243 -3.03 19.36 9.86
C ILE A 243 -2.82 18.27 8.81
N GLN A 244 -2.56 17.02 9.23
CA GLN A 244 -2.38 15.90 8.31
C GLN A 244 -3.61 15.69 7.41
N LEU A 245 -4.81 15.75 7.99
CA LEU A 245 -6.08 15.64 7.26
C LEU A 245 -6.23 16.75 6.22
N ILE A 246 -5.99 18.00 6.61
CA ILE A 246 -6.09 19.14 5.70
C ILE A 246 -5.11 18.98 4.53
N CYS A 247 -3.87 18.58 4.81
CA CYS A 247 -2.86 18.31 3.78
C CYS A 247 -3.29 17.18 2.84
N CYS A 248 -3.77 16.05 3.37
CA CYS A 248 -4.20 14.90 2.58
C CYS A 248 -5.42 15.20 1.69
N ILE A 249 -6.43 15.89 2.24
CA ILE A 249 -7.63 16.29 1.49
C ILE A 249 -7.28 17.28 0.38
N SER A 250 -6.46 18.29 0.70
CA SER A 250 -5.98 19.28 -0.28
C SER A 250 -5.21 18.61 -1.43
N PHE A 251 -4.30 17.70 -1.09
CA PHE A 251 -3.53 16.95 -2.07
C PHE A 251 -4.40 16.05 -2.95
N LEU A 252 -5.33 15.31 -2.37
CA LEU A 252 -6.26 14.47 -3.14
C LEU A 252 -7.16 15.30 -4.05
N TRP A 253 -7.66 16.44 -3.59
CA TRP A 253 -8.45 17.34 -4.43
C TRP A 253 -7.63 17.88 -5.61
N LEU A 254 -6.39 18.28 -5.37
CA LEU A 254 -5.48 18.75 -6.41
C LEU A 254 -5.19 17.65 -7.45
N THR A 255 -4.91 16.43 -7.00
CA THR A 255 -4.62 15.30 -7.88
C THR A 255 -5.83 14.91 -8.73
N GLN A 256 -7.03 14.89 -8.15
CA GLN A 256 -8.27 14.63 -8.89
C GLN A 256 -8.52 15.67 -9.98
N LYS A 257 -8.31 16.96 -9.69
CA LYS A 257 -8.43 18.04 -10.70
C LYS A 257 -7.48 17.84 -11.89
N ILE A 258 -6.22 17.49 -11.60
CA ILE A 258 -5.20 17.26 -12.64
C ILE A 258 -5.53 16.01 -13.48
N LEU A 259 -5.99 14.93 -12.84
CA LEU A 259 -6.32 13.67 -13.50
C LEU A 259 -7.60 13.75 -14.34
N HIS A 260 -8.61 14.50 -13.89
CA HIS A 260 -9.86 14.65 -14.63
C HIS A 260 -9.65 15.35 -15.98
N LYS A 261 -8.69 16.29 -16.06
CA LYS A 261 -8.32 16.98 -17.30
C LYS A 261 -7.69 16.04 -18.35
N ASN A 262 -7.13 14.91 -17.92
CA ASN A 262 -6.44 13.95 -18.79
C ASN A 262 -7.31 12.76 -19.24
N LYS A 263 -8.53 12.59 -18.69
CA LYS A 263 -9.43 11.47 -19.02
C LYS A 263 -9.98 11.53 -20.44
N ASP A 264 -10.12 12.72 -21.03
CA ASP A 264 -10.67 12.88 -22.38
C ASP A 264 -9.78 12.29 -23.49
N ASN A 265 -8.51 11.96 -23.19
CA ASN A 265 -7.56 11.38 -24.14
C ASN A 265 -7.35 9.85 -24.01
N GLN A 266 -8.08 9.15 -23.13
CA GLN A 266 -7.79 7.75 -22.79
C GLN A 266 -8.71 6.69 -23.42
N ASN A 267 -9.60 7.07 -24.34
CA ASN A 267 -10.60 6.16 -24.90
C ASN A 267 -10.15 5.52 -26.23
N VAL A 268 -9.09 4.71 -26.21
CA VAL A 268 -8.84 3.75 -27.32
C VAL A 268 -8.14 2.50 -26.76
N THR A 269 -8.92 1.53 -26.26
CA THR A 269 -8.45 0.15 -26.07
C THR A 269 -8.80 -0.65 -27.31
N ILE A 270 -7.92 -0.58 -28.32
CA ILE A 270 -7.96 -1.52 -29.45
C ILE A 270 -7.11 -2.73 -29.04
N ASP A 271 -7.71 -3.92 -29.10
CA ASP A 271 -6.99 -5.18 -28.92
C ASP A 271 -6.02 -5.37 -30.09
N PHE A 272 -4.75 -5.04 -29.86
CA PHE A 272 -3.68 -5.30 -30.82
C PHE A 272 -3.17 -6.74 -30.65
N ASN A 273 -2.85 -7.37 -31.78
CA ASN A 273 -2.25 -8.70 -31.79
C ASN A 273 -0.91 -8.67 -31.04
N LYS A 274 -0.74 -9.56 -30.06
CA LYS A 274 0.50 -9.75 -29.28
C LYS A 274 1.60 -10.41 -30.11
N GLN A 275 2.02 -9.80 -31.20
CA GLN A 275 3.24 -10.22 -31.89
C GLN A 275 4.46 -9.54 -31.25
N ASN A 276 5.43 -10.32 -30.77
CA ASN A 276 6.62 -9.74 -30.17
C ASN A 276 7.57 -9.24 -31.27
N TYR A 277 7.57 -7.93 -31.53
CA TYR A 277 8.63 -7.26 -32.29
C TYR A 277 9.49 -6.42 -31.34
N HIS A 278 10.80 -6.68 -31.36
CA HIS A 278 11.79 -5.93 -30.58
C HIS A 278 12.62 -5.07 -31.53
N LEU A 279 12.76 -3.79 -31.19
CA LEU A 279 13.68 -2.91 -31.89
C LEU A 279 15.12 -3.39 -31.65
N SER A 280 15.97 -3.33 -32.67
CA SER A 280 17.39 -3.63 -32.52
C SER A 280 18.04 -2.62 -31.58
N VAL A 281 18.54 -3.10 -30.44
CA VAL A 281 19.26 -2.29 -29.44
C VAL A 281 20.76 -2.60 -29.51
N SER A 282 21.60 -1.56 -29.42
CA SER A 282 23.06 -1.71 -29.35
C SER A 282 23.50 -2.58 -28.16
N ASN A 283 24.61 -3.33 -28.33
CA ASN A 283 25.13 -4.23 -27.30
C ASN A 283 25.51 -3.51 -26.00
N TYR A 284 26.03 -2.28 -26.09
CA TYR A 284 26.36 -1.46 -24.90
C TYR A 284 25.12 -1.13 -24.05
N LEU A 285 24.02 -0.77 -24.72
CA LEU A 285 22.75 -0.48 -24.04
C LEU A 285 22.13 -1.73 -23.42
N LYS A 286 22.27 -2.89 -24.06
CA LYS A 286 21.85 -4.18 -23.49
C LYS A 286 22.66 -4.52 -22.25
N PHE A 287 23.97 -4.35 -22.28
CA PHE A 287 24.84 -4.58 -21.11
C PHE A 287 24.47 -3.65 -19.95
N PHE A 288 24.34 -2.34 -20.19
CA PHE A 288 23.95 -1.39 -19.16
C PHE A 288 22.55 -1.69 -18.59
N SER A 289 21.60 -2.08 -19.45
CA SER A 289 20.27 -2.52 -19.02
C SER A 289 20.35 -3.78 -18.16
N ALA A 290 21.19 -4.75 -18.52
CA ALA A 290 21.42 -5.95 -17.72
C ALA A 290 22.01 -5.62 -16.34
N VAL A 291 22.94 -4.66 -16.24
CA VAL A 291 23.48 -4.18 -14.97
C VAL A 291 22.40 -3.52 -14.11
N ILE A 292 21.57 -2.65 -14.68
CA ILE A 292 20.44 -2.05 -13.96
C ILE A 292 19.49 -3.14 -13.44
N ILE A 293 19.18 -4.13 -14.28
CA ILE A 293 18.31 -5.25 -13.92
C ILE A 293 18.90 -6.07 -12.78
N LEU A 294 20.19 -6.35 -12.83
CA LEU A 294 20.90 -7.10 -11.81
C LEU A 294 20.93 -6.34 -10.48
N VAL A 295 21.29 -5.06 -10.49
CA VAL A 295 21.33 -4.22 -9.28
C VAL A 295 19.93 -4.06 -8.69
N GLY A 296 18.93 -3.75 -9.50
CA GLY A 296 17.54 -3.61 -9.06
C GLY A 296 16.95 -4.94 -8.56
N GLY A 297 17.28 -6.05 -9.22
CA GLY A 297 16.89 -7.40 -8.80
C GLY A 297 17.52 -7.78 -7.46
N LEU A 298 18.83 -7.54 -7.28
CA LEU A 298 19.53 -7.76 -6.01
C LEU A 298 18.94 -6.92 -4.88
N PHE A 299 18.65 -5.64 -5.14
CA PHE A 299 18.03 -4.76 -4.16
C PHE A 299 16.66 -5.29 -3.67
N ILE A 300 15.86 -5.91 -4.55
CA ILE A 300 14.57 -6.50 -4.20
C ILE A 300 14.73 -7.85 -3.48
N PHE A 301 15.54 -8.75 -4.04
CA PHE A 301 15.58 -10.14 -3.59
C PHE A 301 16.47 -10.37 -2.38
N LEU A 302 17.58 -9.64 -2.27
CA LEU A 302 18.57 -9.90 -1.21
C LEU A 302 17.94 -9.77 0.19
N PRO A 303 17.16 -8.72 0.53
CA PRO A 303 16.55 -8.60 1.87
C PRO A 303 15.56 -9.73 2.17
N LEU A 304 14.75 -10.11 1.20
CA LEU A 304 13.74 -11.15 1.36
C LEU A 304 14.37 -12.53 1.54
N ILE A 305 15.39 -12.84 0.74
CA ILE A 305 16.13 -14.10 0.83
C ILE A 305 16.87 -14.16 2.17
N ASN A 306 17.51 -13.06 2.60
CA ASN A 306 18.27 -13.07 3.84
C ASN A 306 17.38 -13.29 5.07
N ILE A 307 16.18 -12.67 5.11
CA ILE A 307 15.19 -12.95 6.17
C ILE A 307 14.85 -14.44 6.23
N VAL A 308 14.61 -15.09 5.09
CA VAL A 308 14.26 -16.52 5.06
C VAL A 308 15.42 -17.38 5.52
N ILE A 309 16.64 -17.09 5.05
CA ILE A 309 17.85 -17.84 5.42
C ILE A 309 18.14 -17.68 6.91
N GLU A 310 18.28 -16.45 7.40
CA GLU A 310 18.61 -16.19 8.81
C GLU A 310 17.48 -16.61 9.75
N GLY A 311 16.22 -16.35 9.38
CA GLY A 311 15.06 -16.79 10.14
C GLY A 311 14.97 -18.31 10.24
N SER A 312 15.38 -19.06 9.21
CA SER A 312 15.46 -20.52 9.29
C SER A 312 16.65 -21.00 10.13
N ARG A 313 17.78 -20.29 10.10
CA ARG A 313 19.00 -20.64 10.83
C ARG A 313 18.88 -20.40 12.33
N PHE A 314 18.20 -19.32 12.73
CA PHE A 314 17.99 -18.96 14.13
C PHE A 314 16.68 -19.54 14.70
N PHE A 315 16.00 -20.40 13.95
CA PHE A 315 14.77 -21.02 14.40
C PHE A 315 15.04 -22.04 15.52
N ASP A 316 14.63 -21.69 16.74
CA ASP A 316 14.66 -22.57 17.90
C ASP A 316 13.25 -22.76 18.48
N LEU A 317 12.96 -23.97 18.98
CA LEU A 317 11.68 -24.29 19.62
C LEU A 317 11.41 -23.46 20.88
N SER A 318 12.46 -22.97 21.55
CA SER A 318 12.36 -22.06 22.70
C SER A 318 11.77 -20.70 22.34
N LEU A 319 11.83 -20.28 21.07
CA LEU A 319 11.25 -19.01 20.60
C LEU A 319 9.72 -19.09 20.43
N LEU A 320 9.14 -20.29 20.41
CA LEU A 320 7.69 -20.53 20.35
C LEU A 320 7.00 -20.33 21.72
N ASN A 321 7.36 -19.24 22.39
CA ASN A 321 6.81 -18.82 23.67
C ASN A 321 5.31 -18.51 23.57
N THR A 322 4.64 -18.47 24.72
CA THR A 322 3.21 -18.14 24.82
C THR A 322 2.89 -16.79 24.17
N ALA A 323 3.77 -15.80 24.33
CA ALA A 323 3.65 -14.48 23.70
C ALA A 323 3.67 -14.56 22.17
N PHE A 324 4.61 -15.32 21.58
CA PHE A 324 4.69 -15.50 20.14
C PHE A 324 3.43 -16.20 19.59
N LYS A 325 2.96 -17.26 20.24
CA LYS A 325 1.73 -17.96 19.84
C LYS A 325 0.50 -17.04 19.89
N GLN A 326 0.36 -16.25 20.96
CA GLN A 326 -0.72 -15.26 21.05
C GLN A 326 -0.62 -14.20 19.94
N ALA A 327 0.58 -13.69 19.69
CA ALA A 327 0.82 -12.71 18.63
C ALA A 327 0.44 -13.25 17.24
N THR A 328 0.81 -14.50 16.93
CA THR A 328 0.42 -15.16 15.66
C THR A 328 -1.10 -15.30 15.54
N LEU A 329 -1.78 -15.70 16.62
CA LEU A 329 -3.23 -15.91 16.62
C LEU A 329 -3.96 -14.58 16.42
N PHE A 330 -3.64 -13.55 17.19
CA PHE A 330 -4.28 -12.24 17.05
C PHE A 330 -4.01 -11.60 15.69
N SER A 331 -2.79 -11.72 15.16
CA SER A 331 -2.49 -11.27 13.80
C SER A 331 -3.37 -11.95 12.74
N LEU A 332 -3.52 -13.27 12.79
CA LEU A 332 -4.37 -14.01 11.85
C LEU A 332 -5.84 -13.65 12.02
N LEU A 333 -6.33 -13.57 13.25
CA LEU A 333 -7.72 -13.26 13.56
C LEU A 333 -8.09 -11.85 13.08
N ILE A 334 -7.25 -10.85 13.38
CA ILE A 334 -7.44 -9.47 12.95
C ILE A 334 -7.34 -9.37 11.43
N ALA A 335 -6.35 -10.02 10.79
CA ALA A 335 -6.16 -9.95 9.35
C ALA A 335 -7.33 -10.56 8.55
N LEU A 336 -7.77 -11.77 8.93
CA LEU A 336 -8.89 -12.44 8.27
C LEU A 336 -10.22 -11.72 8.55
N GLY A 337 -10.41 -11.24 9.78
CA GLY A 337 -11.59 -10.45 10.16
C GLY A 337 -11.68 -9.13 9.40
N ALA A 338 -10.58 -8.38 9.33
CA ALA A 338 -10.49 -7.14 8.57
C ALA A 338 -10.74 -7.37 7.07
N ALA A 339 -10.15 -8.41 6.50
CA ALA A 339 -10.34 -8.76 5.09
C ALA A 339 -11.80 -9.12 4.77
N MET A 340 -12.47 -9.86 5.67
CA MET A 340 -13.90 -10.16 5.51
C MET A 340 -14.75 -8.89 5.53
N ILE A 341 -14.54 -8.02 6.51
CA ILE A 341 -15.29 -6.77 6.65
C ILE A 341 -15.06 -5.88 5.42
N ALA A 342 -13.81 -5.74 4.96
CA ALA A 342 -13.45 -4.94 3.80
C ALA A 342 -14.14 -5.44 2.52
N ILE A 343 -14.15 -6.75 2.28
CA ILE A 343 -14.84 -7.34 1.12
C ILE A 343 -16.34 -7.13 1.19
N VAL A 344 -16.95 -7.37 2.35
CA VAL A 344 -18.40 -7.21 2.51
C VAL A 344 -18.79 -5.76 2.22
N LEU A 345 -18.10 -4.79 2.83
CA LEU A 345 -18.35 -3.37 2.57
C LEU A 345 -18.11 -3.02 1.10
N ALA A 346 -17.02 -3.48 0.49
CA ALA A 346 -16.71 -3.20 -0.91
C ALA A 346 -17.77 -3.75 -1.86
N LEU A 347 -18.21 -5.00 -1.66
CA LEU A 347 -19.23 -5.62 -2.51
C LEU A 347 -20.58 -4.92 -2.37
N LEU A 348 -20.97 -4.48 -1.17
CA LEU A 348 -22.21 -3.71 -0.96
C LEU A 348 -22.16 -2.36 -1.69
N ILE A 349 -21.03 -1.65 -1.61
CA ILE A 349 -20.80 -0.39 -2.35
C ILE A 349 -20.85 -0.64 -3.85
N LEU A 350 -20.08 -1.61 -4.35
CA LEU A 350 -19.96 -1.89 -5.79
C LEU A 350 -21.25 -2.41 -6.42
N TRP A 351 -22.01 -3.20 -5.66
CA TRP A 351 -23.36 -3.62 -6.03
C TRP A 351 -24.25 -2.41 -6.35
N THR A 352 -24.28 -1.40 -5.47
CA THR A 352 -25.10 -0.20 -5.71
C THR A 352 -24.49 0.66 -6.82
N ASN A 353 -23.17 0.73 -6.87
CA ASN A 353 -22.44 1.53 -7.85
C ASN A 353 -22.68 1.07 -9.29
N SER A 354 -22.50 -0.23 -9.59
CA SER A 354 -22.68 -0.76 -10.95
C SER A 354 -24.09 -0.47 -11.49
N ARG A 355 -25.10 -0.53 -10.62
CA ARG A 355 -26.50 -0.24 -10.95
C ARG A 355 -26.76 1.24 -11.18
N LEU A 356 -26.11 2.13 -10.43
CA LEU A 356 -26.18 3.57 -10.67
C LEU A 356 -25.57 3.93 -12.02
N ILE A 357 -24.43 3.33 -12.38
CA ILE A 357 -23.78 3.56 -13.68
C ILE A 357 -24.66 3.08 -14.83
N ILE A 358 -25.21 1.86 -14.75
CA ILE A 358 -26.10 1.29 -15.79
C ILE A 358 -27.36 2.14 -16.00
N ASN A 359 -27.88 2.78 -14.95
CA ASN A 359 -29.04 3.67 -15.05
C ASN A 359 -28.66 5.14 -15.32
N HIS A 360 -27.45 5.40 -15.81
CA HIS A 360 -26.93 6.73 -16.16
C HIS A 360 -26.88 7.75 -15.00
N GLN A 361 -26.91 7.28 -13.74
CA GLN A 361 -26.81 8.12 -12.53
C GLN A 361 -25.34 8.29 -12.08
N ILE A 362 -24.49 8.79 -12.99
CA ILE A 362 -23.03 8.87 -12.81
C ILE A 362 -22.65 9.75 -11.60
N LYS A 363 -23.40 10.82 -11.33
CA LYS A 363 -23.15 11.73 -10.18
C LYS A 363 -23.20 10.99 -8.84
N TRP A 364 -24.26 10.21 -8.62
CA TRP A 364 -24.45 9.44 -7.39
C TRP A 364 -23.47 8.27 -7.28
N SER A 365 -23.16 7.63 -8.41
CA SER A 365 -22.09 6.62 -8.50
C SER A 365 -20.75 7.19 -8.03
N ASN A 366 -20.38 8.37 -8.53
CA ASN A 366 -19.12 9.03 -8.17
C ASN A 366 -19.10 9.43 -6.70
N GLN A 367 -20.20 9.96 -6.16
CA GLN A 367 -20.31 10.28 -4.72
C GLN A 367 -20.17 9.04 -3.83
N LEU A 368 -20.83 7.95 -4.20
CA LEU A 368 -20.76 6.70 -3.45
C LEU A 368 -19.35 6.08 -3.50
N MET A 369 -18.68 6.14 -4.66
CA MET A 369 -17.28 5.72 -4.77
C MET A 369 -16.35 6.65 -3.98
N LEU A 370 -16.64 7.95 -3.94
CA LEU A 370 -15.88 8.92 -3.16
C LEU A 370 -15.92 8.56 -1.67
N VAL A 371 -17.07 8.16 -1.12
CA VAL A 371 -17.18 7.71 0.28
C VAL A 371 -16.25 6.53 0.57
N GLY A 372 -16.21 5.53 -0.32
CA GLY A 372 -15.28 4.40 -0.16
C GLY A 372 -13.80 4.80 -0.30
N SER A 373 -13.51 5.85 -1.06
CA SER A 373 -12.16 6.38 -1.25
C SER A 373 -11.72 7.43 -0.21
N LEU A 374 -12.66 7.99 0.57
CA LEU A 374 -12.39 9.01 1.60
C LEU A 374 -11.42 8.49 2.66
N ILE A 375 -11.42 7.18 2.92
CA ILE A 375 -10.50 6.57 3.88
C ILE A 375 -9.04 6.71 3.41
N LEU A 376 -8.78 6.76 2.10
CA LEU A 376 -7.43 7.03 1.58
C LEU A 376 -6.95 8.46 1.90
N ALA A 377 -7.89 9.38 2.21
CA ALA A 377 -7.60 10.74 2.64
C ALA A 377 -7.36 10.85 4.14
N ILE A 378 -7.84 9.89 4.93
CA ILE A 378 -7.77 9.89 6.38
C ILE A 378 -6.65 8.94 6.79
N PRO A 379 -5.52 9.44 7.28
CA PRO A 379 -4.41 8.59 7.71
C PRO A 379 -4.85 7.59 8.79
N SER A 380 -4.25 6.40 8.79
CA SER A 380 -4.61 5.33 9.73
C SER A 380 -4.41 5.75 11.18
N MET A 381 -3.36 6.54 11.47
CA MET A 381 -3.11 7.08 12.82
C MET A 381 -4.18 8.06 13.27
N VAL A 382 -4.72 8.88 12.37
CA VAL A 382 -5.78 9.84 12.69
C VAL A 382 -7.11 9.12 12.96
N LEU A 383 -7.44 8.14 12.14
CA LEU A 383 -8.64 7.31 12.35
C LEU A 383 -8.54 6.57 13.69
N SER A 384 -7.37 5.97 13.95
CA SER A 384 -7.11 5.16 15.14
C SER A 384 -7.08 6.01 16.40
N SER A 385 -6.45 7.19 16.37
CA SER A 385 -6.40 8.09 17.52
C SER A 385 -7.78 8.63 17.88
N GLY A 386 -8.59 9.04 16.89
CA GLY A 386 -9.95 9.50 17.13
C GLY A 386 -10.84 8.42 17.75
N LEU A 387 -10.75 7.19 17.24
CA LEU A 387 -11.48 6.05 17.81
C LEU A 387 -10.93 5.64 19.18
N PHE A 388 -9.62 5.73 19.41
CA PHE A 388 -8.99 5.48 20.72
C PHE A 388 -9.53 6.43 21.79
N LEU A 389 -9.59 7.73 21.49
CA LEU A 389 -10.10 8.73 22.43
C LEU A 389 -11.57 8.51 22.76
N LEU A 390 -12.39 8.20 21.76
CA LEU A 390 -13.81 7.91 21.96
C LEU A 390 -14.02 6.68 22.85
N LEU A 391 -13.19 5.65 22.65
CA LEU A 391 -13.38 4.33 23.22
C LEU A 391 -12.41 4.00 24.36
N PHE A 392 -11.70 5.00 24.86
CA PHE A 392 -10.67 4.84 25.90
C PHE A 392 -11.20 4.10 27.13
N LYS A 393 -12.45 4.36 27.53
CA LYS A 393 -13.14 3.69 28.66
C LYS A 393 -13.31 2.18 28.49
N TYR A 394 -13.21 1.67 27.26
CA TYR A 394 -13.35 0.25 26.93
C TYR A 394 -12.02 -0.39 26.51
N ALA A 395 -10.89 0.34 26.65
CA ALA A 395 -9.58 -0.10 26.21
C ALA A 395 -9.04 -1.33 26.98
N ASP A 396 -9.60 -1.68 28.14
CA ASP A 396 -9.17 -2.87 28.89
C ASP A 396 -9.73 -4.19 28.32
N ASN A 397 -10.76 -4.15 27.48
CA ASN A 397 -11.39 -5.36 26.94
C ASN A 397 -10.70 -5.84 25.66
N ARG A 398 -10.04 -7.02 25.73
CA ARG A 398 -9.36 -7.68 24.60
C ARG A 398 -10.24 -7.85 23.37
N VAL A 399 -11.48 -8.30 23.55
CA VAL A 399 -12.42 -8.56 22.43
C VAL A 399 -12.74 -7.26 21.73
N PHE A 400 -12.93 -6.20 22.51
CA PHE A 400 -13.23 -4.87 21.99
C PHE A 400 -12.07 -4.32 21.15
N ILE A 401 -10.83 -4.40 21.65
CA ILE A 401 -9.63 -3.99 20.89
C ILE A 401 -9.53 -4.78 19.58
N CYS A 402 -9.71 -6.10 19.62
CA CYS A 402 -9.65 -6.91 18.40
C CYS A 402 -10.69 -6.47 17.36
N ILE A 403 -11.95 -6.24 17.76
CA ILE A 403 -13.01 -5.79 16.83
C ILE A 403 -12.68 -4.42 16.25
N LEU A 404 -12.20 -3.50 17.10
CA LEU A 404 -11.84 -2.15 16.68
C LEU A 404 -10.69 -2.18 15.66
N MET A 405 -9.65 -2.98 15.92
CA MET A 405 -8.53 -3.17 15.00
C MET A 405 -8.98 -3.77 13.67
N MET A 406 -9.86 -4.79 13.69
CA MET A 406 -10.42 -5.34 12.46
C MET A 406 -11.16 -4.28 11.64
N LEU A 407 -11.95 -3.43 12.31
CA LEU A 407 -12.72 -2.38 11.67
C LEU A 407 -11.80 -1.33 11.05
N CYS A 408 -10.82 -0.81 11.79
CA CYS A 408 -9.89 0.20 11.28
C CYS A 408 -9.06 -0.35 10.10
N ASN A 409 -8.53 -1.58 10.22
CA ASN A 409 -7.80 -2.23 9.13
C ASN A 409 -8.70 -2.52 7.92
N ALA A 410 -9.96 -2.89 8.14
CA ALA A 410 -10.90 -3.12 7.04
C ALA A 410 -11.18 -1.83 6.27
N LEU A 411 -11.38 -0.71 6.97
CA LEU A 411 -11.55 0.60 6.36
C LEU A 411 -10.30 1.00 5.56
N MET A 412 -9.10 0.80 6.11
CA MET A 412 -7.84 1.10 5.43
C MET A 412 -7.64 0.28 4.14
N ALA A 413 -8.05 -0.99 4.14
CA ALA A 413 -7.94 -1.87 2.98
C ALA A 413 -9.06 -1.64 1.93
N LEU A 414 -10.22 -1.11 2.35
CA LEU A 414 -11.39 -0.88 1.51
C LEU A 414 -11.10 -0.17 0.17
N PRO A 415 -10.38 0.98 0.10
CA PRO A 415 -10.15 1.67 -1.15
C PRO A 415 -9.40 0.82 -2.18
N PHE A 416 -8.50 -0.06 -1.73
CA PHE A 416 -7.77 -0.96 -2.62
C PHE A 416 -8.67 -2.08 -3.15
N VAL A 417 -9.51 -2.66 -2.30
CA VAL A 417 -10.50 -3.69 -2.69
C VAL A 417 -11.50 -3.09 -3.69
N LEU A 418 -12.01 -1.88 -3.44
CA LEU A 418 -12.89 -1.16 -4.36
C LEU A 418 -12.23 -0.94 -5.72
N LYS A 419 -10.96 -0.48 -5.75
CA LYS A 419 -10.24 -0.20 -7.00
C LYS A 419 -10.02 -1.47 -7.82
N ASN A 420 -9.77 -2.60 -7.16
CA ASN A 420 -9.55 -3.89 -7.81
C ASN A 420 -10.85 -4.51 -8.37
N LEU A 421 -11.97 -4.33 -7.68
CA LEU A 421 -13.26 -4.97 -8.04
C LEU A 421 -14.20 -4.06 -8.84
N ALA A 422 -14.01 -2.74 -8.86
CA ALA A 422 -14.95 -1.80 -9.47
C ALA A 422 -15.18 -2.06 -10.97
N ILE A 423 -14.09 -2.18 -11.75
CA ILE A 423 -14.17 -2.39 -13.20
C ILE A 423 -14.72 -3.79 -13.51
N PRO A 424 -14.19 -4.90 -12.94
CA PRO A 424 -14.74 -6.23 -13.18
C PRO A 424 -16.22 -6.35 -12.81
N MET A 425 -16.64 -5.75 -11.70
CA MET A 425 -18.05 -5.75 -11.29
C MET A 425 -18.91 -5.03 -12.33
N TYR A 426 -18.50 -3.84 -12.77
CA TYR A 426 -19.23 -3.09 -13.78
C TYR A 426 -19.36 -3.85 -15.10
N GLU A 427 -18.28 -4.46 -15.60
CA GLU A 427 -18.31 -5.22 -16.86
C GLU A 427 -19.25 -6.43 -16.80
N VAL A 428 -19.23 -7.18 -15.71
CA VAL A 428 -20.12 -8.34 -15.50
C VAL A 428 -21.56 -7.88 -15.41
N THR A 429 -21.86 -6.84 -14.62
CA THR A 429 -23.23 -6.33 -14.53
C THR A 429 -23.68 -5.81 -15.90
N LEU A 430 -22.88 -5.01 -16.61
CA LEU A 430 -23.23 -4.48 -17.94
C LEU A 430 -23.57 -5.58 -18.94
N ARG A 431 -22.79 -6.67 -18.98
CA ARG A 431 -22.99 -7.78 -19.92
C ARG A 431 -24.27 -8.59 -19.64
N TYR A 432 -24.60 -8.84 -18.37
CA TYR A 432 -25.67 -9.77 -18.00
C TYR A 432 -26.93 -9.13 -17.42
N TRP A 433 -26.95 -7.80 -17.23
CA TRP A 433 -28.06 -7.10 -16.58
C TRP A 433 -29.39 -7.28 -17.33
N GLN A 434 -29.41 -7.04 -18.64
CA GLN A 434 -30.65 -7.12 -19.44
C GLN A 434 -31.21 -8.56 -19.49
N LEU A 435 -30.35 -9.56 -19.64
CA LEU A 435 -30.73 -10.98 -19.62
C LEU A 435 -31.30 -11.38 -18.25
N SER A 436 -30.72 -10.88 -17.16
CA SER A 436 -31.21 -11.18 -15.82
C SER A 436 -32.60 -10.59 -15.58
N GLN A 437 -32.86 -9.39 -16.11
CA GLN A 437 -34.18 -8.76 -16.05
C GLN A 437 -35.23 -9.55 -16.85
N SER A 438 -34.90 -10.05 -18.04
CA SER A 438 -35.86 -10.86 -18.84
C SER A 438 -36.21 -12.19 -18.19
N LEU A 439 -35.28 -12.77 -17.43
CA LEU A 439 -35.49 -14.00 -16.65
C LEU A 439 -36.09 -13.75 -15.25
N ASN A 440 -36.47 -12.51 -14.92
CA ASN A 440 -36.93 -12.09 -13.59
C ASN A 440 -35.94 -12.43 -12.44
N ILE A 441 -34.65 -12.55 -12.76
CA ILE A 441 -33.58 -12.78 -11.79
C ILE A 441 -33.14 -11.42 -11.24
N ASN A 442 -33.56 -11.13 -10.00
CA ASN A 442 -33.36 -9.83 -9.36
C ASN A 442 -32.70 -9.92 -7.97
N GLY A 443 -32.07 -8.82 -7.55
CA GLY A 443 -31.53 -8.66 -6.19
C GLY A 443 -30.37 -9.61 -5.87
N PHE A 444 -30.48 -10.32 -4.74
CA PHE A 444 -29.44 -11.24 -4.26
C PHE A 444 -29.24 -12.46 -5.16
N ARG A 445 -30.31 -12.92 -5.86
CA ARG A 445 -30.18 -14.04 -6.81
C ARG A 445 -29.29 -13.68 -7.99
N HIS A 446 -29.40 -12.46 -8.52
CA HIS A 446 -28.51 -11.98 -9.58
C HIS A 446 -27.06 -11.94 -9.10
N PHE A 447 -26.82 -11.38 -7.92
CA PHE A 447 -25.50 -11.33 -7.33
C PHE A 447 -24.89 -12.73 -7.16
N TYR A 448 -25.61 -13.67 -6.55
CA TYR A 448 -25.08 -15.01 -6.28
C TYR A 448 -24.85 -15.85 -7.54
N ILE A 449 -25.77 -15.80 -8.51
CA ILE A 449 -25.72 -16.66 -9.70
C ILE A 449 -24.74 -16.11 -10.75
N VAL A 450 -24.68 -14.79 -10.93
CA VAL A 450 -23.93 -14.13 -12.00
C VAL A 450 -22.67 -13.48 -11.46
N GLU A 451 -22.82 -12.47 -10.61
CA GLU A 451 -21.71 -11.60 -10.20
C GLU A 451 -20.68 -12.36 -9.34
N TYR A 452 -21.12 -13.05 -8.29
CA TYR A 452 -20.24 -13.83 -7.41
C TYR A 452 -19.52 -14.96 -8.15
N LYS A 453 -20.23 -15.74 -8.99
CA LYS A 453 -19.60 -16.84 -9.74
C LYS A 453 -18.55 -16.34 -10.73
N ALA A 454 -18.80 -15.21 -11.40
CA ALA A 454 -17.85 -14.60 -12.31
C ALA A 454 -16.66 -13.97 -11.57
N LEU A 455 -16.91 -13.36 -10.41
CA LEU A 455 -15.92 -12.58 -9.67
C LEU A 455 -15.21 -13.34 -8.56
N LYS A 456 -15.59 -14.60 -8.25
CA LYS A 456 -15.05 -15.35 -7.10
C LYS A 456 -13.53 -15.31 -7.00
N LYS A 457 -12.82 -15.43 -8.14
CA LYS A 457 -11.36 -15.41 -8.18
C LYS A 457 -10.78 -14.04 -7.81
N ILE A 458 -11.40 -12.96 -8.29
CA ILE A 458 -10.96 -11.58 -8.01
C ILE A 458 -11.35 -11.17 -6.58
N ILE A 459 -12.50 -11.64 -6.09
CA ILE A 459 -12.94 -11.45 -4.70
C ILE A 459 -11.96 -12.14 -3.76
N ILE A 460 -11.61 -13.40 -4.05
CA ILE A 460 -10.56 -14.13 -3.35
C ILE A 460 -9.29 -13.29 -3.42
N MET A 461 -8.70 -12.97 -4.58
CA MET A 461 -7.47 -12.15 -4.64
C MET A 461 -7.50 -10.86 -3.81
N SER A 462 -8.64 -10.14 -3.80
CA SER A 462 -8.83 -8.95 -2.97
C SER A 462 -8.84 -9.25 -1.47
N PHE A 463 -9.29 -10.44 -1.06
CA PHE A 463 -9.29 -10.94 0.31
C PHE A 463 -7.87 -11.08 0.86
N ALA A 464 -6.97 -11.79 0.17
CA ALA A 464 -5.58 -11.88 0.63
C ALA A 464 -4.89 -10.54 0.56
N PHE A 465 -5.13 -9.76 -0.49
CA PHE A 465 -4.53 -8.43 -0.57
C PHE A 465 -4.90 -7.61 0.68
N SER A 466 -6.18 -7.61 1.07
CA SER A 466 -6.66 -6.98 2.29
C SER A 466 -6.08 -7.62 3.57
N GLY A 467 -5.98 -8.95 3.61
CA GLY A 467 -5.43 -9.68 4.76
C GLY A 467 -3.95 -9.40 4.98
N ILE A 468 -3.16 -9.30 3.91
CA ILE A 468 -1.73 -9.00 3.98
C ILE A 468 -1.50 -7.55 4.40
N LEU A 469 -2.28 -6.60 3.87
CA LEU A 469 -2.26 -5.22 4.34
C LEU A 469 -2.56 -5.14 5.84
N SER A 470 -3.57 -5.88 6.32
CA SER A 470 -3.90 -5.93 7.75
C SER A 470 -2.86 -6.66 8.60
N LEU A 471 -2.22 -7.73 8.09
CA LEU A 471 -1.12 -8.42 8.76
C LEU A 471 0.10 -7.51 8.93
N GLY A 472 0.29 -6.58 7.99
CA GLY A 472 1.40 -5.64 7.99
C GLY A 472 1.16 -4.35 8.76
N ASP A 473 -0.05 -4.14 9.29
CA ASP A 473 -0.36 -2.94 10.03
C ASP A 473 0.31 -2.93 11.42
N PHE A 474 1.09 -1.89 11.65
CA PHE A 474 1.72 -1.60 12.93
C PHE A 474 1.14 -0.31 13.57
N GLY A 475 0.57 0.60 12.79
CA GLY A 475 0.12 1.90 13.29
C GLY A 475 -0.98 1.77 14.34
N ILE A 476 -2.00 0.97 14.02
CA ILE A 476 -3.18 0.84 14.86
C ILE A 476 -2.80 0.09 16.14
N ILE A 477 -2.10 -1.05 16.02
CA ILE A 477 -1.66 -1.81 17.21
C ILE A 477 -0.70 -1.00 18.10
N ALA A 478 0.12 -0.09 17.58
CA ALA A 478 1.04 0.67 18.41
C ALA A 478 0.30 1.60 19.40
N LEU A 479 -0.88 2.09 19.03
CA LEU A 479 -1.75 2.92 19.86
C LEU A 479 -2.62 2.10 20.82
N PHE A 480 -3.17 0.99 20.37
CA PHE A 480 -4.13 0.17 21.15
C PHE A 480 -3.50 -1.01 21.90
N GLY A 481 -2.32 -1.45 21.48
CA GLY A 481 -1.65 -2.68 21.91
C GLY A 481 -0.56 -2.43 22.95
N GLY A 482 -0.47 -3.33 23.94
CA GLY A 482 0.59 -3.29 24.93
C GLY A 482 0.42 -4.22 26.14
N GLN A 483 -0.81 -4.61 26.50
CA GLN A 483 -1.01 -5.50 27.66
C GLN A 483 -2.00 -6.65 27.42
N SER A 484 -2.94 -6.49 26.48
CA SER A 484 -4.09 -7.40 26.35
C SER A 484 -4.16 -8.08 24.98
N VAL A 485 -3.75 -7.38 23.92
CA VAL A 485 -3.64 -7.88 22.54
C VAL A 485 -2.26 -7.47 22.00
N THR A 486 -1.50 -8.46 21.52
CA THR A 486 -0.23 -8.25 20.81
C THR A 486 -0.35 -8.87 19.43
N THR A 487 0.17 -8.20 18.40
CA THR A 487 0.23 -8.74 17.03
C THR A 487 1.68 -8.98 16.63
N LEU A 488 1.92 -9.80 15.61
CA LEU A 488 3.25 -10.07 15.07
C LEU A 488 4.02 -8.80 14.68
N PRO A 489 3.45 -7.79 13.98
CA PRO A 489 4.15 -6.53 13.74
C PRO A 489 4.61 -5.83 15.02
N TYR A 490 3.74 -5.75 16.03
CA TYR A 490 4.09 -5.13 17.31
C TYR A 490 5.20 -5.88 18.04
N TYR A 491 5.06 -7.21 18.13
CA TYR A 491 6.05 -8.07 18.77
C TYR A 491 7.42 -8.00 18.09
N LEU A 492 7.42 -7.96 16.75
CA LEU A 492 8.64 -7.79 15.96
C LEU A 492 9.26 -6.39 16.18
N TYR A 493 8.46 -5.33 16.30
CA TYR A 493 8.96 -4.00 16.64
C TYR A 493 9.62 -3.95 18.04
N GLU A 494 9.01 -4.60 19.03
CA GLU A 494 9.56 -4.74 20.38
C GLU A 494 10.92 -5.44 20.36
N GLN A 495 11.04 -6.53 19.60
CA GLN A 495 12.32 -7.24 19.42
C GLN A 495 13.40 -6.40 18.73
N ILE A 496 13.04 -5.64 17.69
CA ILE A 496 13.97 -4.70 17.04
C ILE A 496 14.43 -3.65 18.05
N SER A 497 13.51 -3.10 18.84
CA SER A 497 13.77 -2.02 19.79
C SER A 497 14.66 -2.47 20.96
N HIS A 498 14.54 -3.73 21.39
CA HIS A 498 15.40 -4.36 22.40
C HIS A 498 16.68 -4.99 21.82
N TYR A 499 16.97 -4.78 20.53
CA TYR A 499 18.14 -5.35 19.84
C TYR A 499 18.22 -6.89 19.86
N HIS A 500 17.09 -7.58 20.00
CA HIS A 500 16.99 -9.04 19.90
C HIS A 500 16.99 -9.47 18.43
N TYR A 501 18.14 -9.32 17.77
CA TYR A 501 18.29 -9.55 16.32
C TYR A 501 17.85 -10.96 15.89
N HIS A 502 18.32 -12.01 16.58
CA HIS A 502 17.99 -13.40 16.25
C HIS A 502 16.49 -13.67 16.30
N GLU A 503 15.81 -13.22 17.35
CA GLU A 503 14.37 -13.41 17.49
C GLU A 503 13.60 -12.62 16.43
N SER A 504 14.04 -11.39 16.14
CA SER A 504 13.41 -10.52 15.13
C SER A 504 13.47 -11.12 13.72
N MET A 505 14.54 -11.86 13.39
CA MET A 505 14.66 -12.54 12.09
C MET A 505 13.68 -13.70 11.97
N VAL A 506 13.48 -14.47 13.04
CA VAL A 506 12.50 -15.56 13.07
C VAL A 506 11.08 -15.00 12.94
N THR A 507 10.75 -13.95 13.68
CA THR A 507 9.41 -13.33 13.59
C THR A 507 9.19 -12.70 12.22
N ALA A 508 10.20 -12.04 11.63
CA ALA A 508 10.14 -11.47 10.28
C ALA A 508 9.93 -12.57 9.23
N ALA A 509 10.62 -13.70 9.34
CA ALA A 509 10.46 -14.83 8.44
C ALA A 509 9.07 -15.46 8.54
N VAL A 510 8.51 -15.60 9.75
CA VAL A 510 7.14 -16.09 9.93
C VAL A 510 6.13 -15.13 9.32
N LEU A 511 6.29 -13.82 9.55
CA LEU A 511 5.38 -12.81 9.02
C LEU A 511 5.47 -12.74 7.47
N LEU A 512 6.67 -12.86 6.91
CA LEU A 512 6.92 -12.96 5.48
C LEU A 512 6.29 -14.23 4.88
N THR A 513 6.52 -15.39 5.48
CA THR A 513 5.95 -16.66 5.00
C THR A 513 4.43 -16.68 5.09
N LEU A 514 3.83 -16.14 6.16
CA LEU A 514 2.38 -15.95 6.25
C LEU A 514 1.86 -15.04 5.13
N SER A 515 2.53 -13.92 4.86
CA SER A 515 2.16 -12.99 3.79
C SER A 515 2.22 -13.65 2.41
N PHE A 516 3.29 -14.41 2.13
CA PHE A 516 3.41 -15.16 0.88
C PHE A 516 2.42 -16.33 0.80
N SER A 517 2.10 -17.00 1.90
CA SER A 517 1.13 -18.10 1.91
C SER A 517 -0.26 -17.62 1.50
N LEU A 518 -0.69 -16.44 1.99
CA LEU A 518 -1.93 -15.81 1.57
C LEU A 518 -1.92 -15.47 0.07
N LEU A 519 -0.77 -15.12 -0.51
CA LEU A 519 -0.67 -14.87 -1.96
C LEU A 519 -0.70 -16.17 -2.77
N ILE A 520 0.05 -17.19 -2.36
CA ILE A 520 0.25 -18.46 -3.09
C ILE A 520 -1.02 -19.29 -3.14
N VAL A 521 -1.75 -19.38 -2.00
CA VAL A 521 -3.04 -20.10 -1.91
C VAL A 521 -4.04 -19.60 -2.97
N MET A 522 -3.80 -18.43 -3.56
CA MET A 522 -4.78 -17.71 -4.38
C MET A 522 -4.33 -17.47 -5.81
N ASP A 523 -3.04 -17.63 -6.10
CA ASP A 523 -2.50 -17.72 -7.46
C ASP A 523 -2.60 -19.14 -8.05
N TYR A 524 -2.85 -20.18 -7.24
CA TYR A 524 -3.03 -21.58 -7.68
C TYR A 524 -4.29 -21.78 -8.55
N ASP A 525 -5.27 -20.89 -8.47
CA ASP A 525 -6.53 -20.94 -9.24
C ASP A 525 -6.41 -20.37 -10.67
N ARG A 526 -5.20 -20.01 -11.12
CA ARG A 526 -4.91 -19.48 -12.48
C ARG A 526 -4.52 -20.55 -13.50
N THR A 527 -4.14 -21.74 -13.06
CA THR A 527 -3.98 -22.94 -13.91
C THR A 527 -5.24 -23.77 -13.86
#